data_AF-A0A1C6VMW8-F1
#
_entry.id   AF-A0A1C6VMW8-F1
#
_cell.length_a   1.000
_cell.length_b   1.000
_cell.length_c   1.000
_cell.angle_alpha   90.00
_cell.angle_beta   90.00
_cell.angle_gamma   90.00
#
_symmetry.space_group_name_H-M   'P 1'
#
loop_
_entity.id
_entity.type
_entity.pdbx_description
1 polymer ?
#
loop_
_entity_poly.entity_id
_entity_poly.type
_entity_poly.pdbx_seq_one_letter_code
_entity_poly.pdbx_strand_id
1 'polypeptide(L)'
;MSEQDLAETWRRIIRGDNKSWVVFAHGTCVVLPDPGPSVDLAAQAVDTLREYGPVYAGSPAGDFGTITLDPGPGWVVYGHHNDVLTYVGPDEISDSNDLAVGLYGRSKRNQDGHELDVVHVEDKRPR
;
A
#
# COMPACT_ATOMS: atom_id res chain seq x y z
N MET A 1 6.30 -4.23 12.42
CA MET A 1 5.81 -2.87 12.73
C MET A 1 4.43 -2.96 13.32
N SER A 2 4.04 -2.03 14.19
CA SER A 2 2.68 -1.96 14.74
C SER A 2 1.73 -1.23 13.77
N GLU A 3 0.42 -1.36 13.95
CA GLU A 3 -0.59 -0.66 13.13
C GLU A 3 -0.42 0.86 13.15
N GLN A 4 -0.12 1.42 14.33
CA GLN A 4 0.15 2.85 14.50
C GLN A 4 1.42 3.30 13.74
N ASP A 5 2.46 2.46 13.73
CA ASP A 5 3.71 2.75 13.01
C ASP A 5 3.48 2.79 11.49
N LEU A 6 2.59 1.91 10.98
CA LEU A 6 2.21 1.90 9.57
C LEU A 6 1.43 3.16 9.19
N ALA A 7 0.45 3.56 10.00
CA ALA A 7 -0.31 4.79 9.75
C ALA A 7 0.59 6.03 9.76
N GLU A 8 1.53 6.14 10.71
CA GLU A 8 2.49 7.25 10.73
C GLU A 8 3.45 7.23 9.54
N THR A 9 3.93 6.05 9.15
CA THR A 9 4.77 5.88 7.96
C THR A 9 4.03 6.37 6.71
N TRP A 10 2.79 5.94 6.51
CA TRP A 10 1.99 6.35 5.36
C TRP A 10 1.63 7.84 5.35
N ARG A 11 1.40 8.47 6.51
CA ARG A 11 1.24 9.94 6.59
C ARG A 11 2.46 10.70 6.09
N ARG A 12 3.67 10.15 6.22
CA ARG A 12 4.92 10.79 5.74
C ARG A 12 5.15 10.54 4.24
N ILE A 13 4.69 9.40 3.73
CA ILE A 13 4.86 8.99 2.33
C ILE A 13 3.86 9.72 1.42
N ILE A 14 2.58 9.74 1.80
CA ILE A 14 1.52 10.30 0.96
C ILE A 14 1.61 11.83 0.94
N ARG A 15 1.86 12.38 -0.26
CA ARG A 15 1.82 13.82 -0.50
C ARG A 15 0.44 14.26 -0.98
N GLY A 16 -0.04 15.37 -0.40
CA GLY A 16 -1.31 16.01 -0.73
C GLY A 16 -2.33 15.88 0.39
N ASP A 17 -2.85 17.00 0.87
CA ASP A 17 -3.64 17.07 2.11
C ASP A 17 -5.06 16.51 1.98
N ASN A 18 -5.55 16.32 0.74
CA ASN A 18 -6.94 15.97 0.45
C ASN A 18 -7.12 14.50 0.02
N LYS A 19 -6.06 13.69 0.06
CA LYS A 19 -6.14 12.27 -0.33
C LYS A 19 -6.46 11.43 0.89
N SER A 20 -7.59 10.73 0.84
CA SER A 20 -7.88 9.68 1.82
C SER A 20 -7.11 8.41 1.45
N TRP A 21 -6.86 7.55 2.42
CA TRP A 21 -6.17 6.27 2.17
C TRP A 21 -6.46 5.26 3.27
N VAL A 22 -6.28 3.99 2.94
CA VAL A 22 -6.56 2.86 3.82
C VAL A 22 -5.35 1.93 3.85
N VAL A 23 -4.93 1.50 5.03
CA VAL A 23 -3.78 0.61 5.22
C VAL A 23 -4.23 -0.76 5.71
N PHE A 24 -3.56 -1.78 5.19
CA PHE A 24 -3.77 -3.17 5.50
C PHE A 24 -2.61 -3.73 6.35
N ALA A 25 -2.86 -4.86 7.02
CA ALA A 25 -2.00 -5.41 8.06
C ALA A 25 -0.53 -5.64 7.63
N HIS A 26 -0.28 -6.00 6.36
CA HIS A 26 1.08 -6.21 5.84
C HIS A 26 1.68 -4.96 5.17
N GLY A 27 1.08 -3.79 5.39
CA GLY A 27 1.63 -2.50 4.99
C GLY A 27 1.31 -2.11 3.54
N THR A 28 0.38 -2.78 2.89
CA THR A 28 -0.25 -2.27 1.67
C THR A 28 -1.19 -1.12 2.01
N CYS A 29 -1.20 -0.10 1.16
CA CYS A 29 -2.03 1.08 1.25
C CYS A 29 -2.76 1.28 -0.07
N VAL A 30 -4.06 1.55 0.03
CA VAL A 30 -4.88 1.97 -1.11
C VAL A 30 -5.14 3.46 -0.98
N VAL A 31 -4.66 4.23 -1.95
CA VAL A 31 -4.89 5.67 -2.03
C VAL A 31 -6.22 5.96 -2.71
N LEU A 32 -7.03 6.82 -2.11
CA LEU A 32 -8.32 7.25 -2.61
C LEU A 32 -8.25 8.76 -2.85
N PRO A 33 -7.86 9.22 -4.06
CA PRO A 33 -7.57 10.63 -4.31
C PRO A 33 -8.80 11.54 -4.37
N ASP A 34 -9.96 11.01 -4.75
CA ASP A 34 -11.23 11.76 -4.81
C ASP A 34 -12.42 10.85 -4.44
N PRO A 35 -12.50 10.38 -3.19
CA PRO A 35 -13.59 9.51 -2.77
C PRO A 35 -14.88 10.32 -2.61
N GLY A 36 -16.01 9.75 -3.07
CA GLY A 36 -17.32 10.38 -2.90
C GLY A 36 -17.65 10.67 -1.43
N PRO A 37 -18.47 11.68 -1.13
CA PRO A 37 -18.69 12.19 0.23
C PRO A 37 -19.36 11.17 1.18
N SER A 38 -20.10 10.20 0.63
CA SER A 38 -20.82 9.17 1.38
C SER A 38 -20.23 7.76 1.20
N VAL A 39 -19.07 7.64 0.55
CA VAL A 39 -18.44 6.34 0.31
C VAL A 39 -17.79 5.84 1.59
N ASP A 40 -17.96 4.56 1.88
CA ASP A 40 -17.17 3.85 2.86
C ASP A 40 -15.77 3.58 2.27
N LEU A 41 -14.77 4.31 2.78
CA LEU A 41 -13.40 4.25 2.31
C LEU A 41 -12.79 2.86 2.50
N ALA A 42 -13.10 2.19 3.61
CA ALA A 42 -12.57 0.86 3.90
C ALA A 42 -13.16 -0.15 2.92
N ALA A 43 -14.49 -0.11 2.68
CA ALA A 43 -15.13 -0.98 1.72
C ALA A 43 -14.58 -0.78 0.30
N GLN A 44 -14.43 0.48 -0.14
CA GLN A 44 -13.85 0.79 -1.44
C GLN A 44 -12.40 0.30 -1.58
N ALA A 45 -11.58 0.48 -0.54
CA ALA A 45 -10.20 -0.01 -0.52
C ALA A 45 -10.13 -1.54 -0.52
N VAL A 46 -11.02 -2.21 0.21
CA VAL A 46 -11.13 -3.67 0.22
C VAL A 46 -11.49 -4.21 -1.16
N ASP A 47 -12.46 -3.61 -1.85
CA ASP A 47 -12.83 -4.04 -3.20
C ASP A 47 -11.68 -3.83 -4.19
N THR A 48 -11.00 -2.69 -4.09
CA THR A 48 -9.80 -2.39 -4.91
C THR A 48 -8.71 -3.42 -4.65
N LEU A 49 -8.38 -3.70 -3.38
CA LEU A 49 -7.29 -4.60 -3.05
C LEU A 49 -7.64 -6.06 -3.34
N ARG A 50 -8.91 -6.46 -3.24
CA ARG A 50 -9.37 -7.79 -3.64
C ARG A 50 -9.15 -8.04 -5.14
N GLU A 51 -9.35 -7.02 -5.98
CA GLU A 51 -9.15 -7.13 -7.42
C GLU A 51 -7.66 -7.07 -7.80
N TYR A 52 -6.90 -6.14 -7.23
CA TYR A 52 -5.54 -5.81 -7.69
C TYR A 52 -4.41 -6.31 -6.77
N GLY A 53 -4.73 -6.83 -5.59
CA GLY A 53 -3.76 -7.33 -4.61
C GLY A 53 -3.20 -8.72 -4.93
N PRO A 54 -4.06 -9.74 -5.17
CA PRO A 54 -3.62 -11.09 -5.49
C PRO A 54 -2.73 -11.15 -6.74
N VAL A 55 -1.64 -11.92 -6.64
CA VAL A 55 -0.68 -12.09 -7.73
C VAL A 55 -0.86 -13.46 -8.36
N TYR A 56 -1.36 -13.47 -9.59
CA TYR A 56 -1.48 -14.69 -10.39
C TYR A 56 -0.29 -14.85 -11.32
N ALA A 57 0.33 -16.03 -11.33
CA ALA A 57 1.45 -16.33 -12.22
C ALA A 57 1.04 -16.13 -13.70
N GLY A 58 1.89 -15.44 -14.47
CA GLY A 58 1.62 -15.12 -15.88
C GLY A 58 0.64 -13.97 -16.12
N SER A 59 0.21 -13.26 -15.08
CA SER A 59 -0.64 -12.06 -15.18
C SER A 59 0.15 -10.77 -14.99
N PRO A 60 -0.38 -9.60 -15.43
CA PRO A 60 0.23 -8.29 -15.16
C PRO A 60 0.43 -7.99 -13.67
N ALA A 61 -0.33 -8.63 -12.77
CA ALA A 61 -0.15 -8.50 -11.32
C ALA A 61 1.22 -8.99 -10.83
N GLY A 62 1.94 -9.76 -11.64
CA GLY A 62 3.31 -10.19 -11.36
C GLY A 62 4.36 -9.09 -11.48
N ASP A 63 4.06 -8.00 -12.19
CA ASP A 63 4.96 -6.87 -12.40
C ASP A 63 5.00 -5.93 -11.20
N PHE A 64 6.16 -5.29 -11.00
CA PHE A 64 6.38 -4.35 -9.92
C PHE A 64 7.43 -3.30 -10.27
N GLY A 65 7.32 -2.15 -9.62
CA GLY A 65 8.38 -1.16 -9.54
C GLY A 65 8.66 -0.77 -8.10
N THR A 66 9.87 -0.27 -7.85
CA THR A 66 10.33 0.21 -6.54
C THR A 66 10.55 1.72 -6.59
N ILE A 67 10.26 2.39 -5.48
CA ILE A 67 10.60 3.78 -5.23
C ILE A 67 11.32 3.83 -3.89
N THR A 68 12.60 4.23 -3.90
CA THR A 68 13.32 4.53 -2.67
C THR A 68 12.75 5.80 -2.05
N LEU A 69 12.42 5.75 -0.76
CA LEU A 69 11.92 6.92 -0.06
C LEU A 69 13.08 7.86 0.27
N ASP A 70 13.02 9.09 -0.23
CA ASP A 70 13.99 10.14 0.08
C ASP A 70 13.28 11.50 0.28
N PRO A 71 13.40 12.14 1.46
CA PRO A 71 14.04 11.65 2.69
C PRO A 71 13.19 10.58 3.41
N GLY A 72 13.80 9.50 3.90
CA GLY A 72 13.15 8.51 4.77
C GLY A 72 13.74 7.09 4.65
N PRO A 73 13.52 6.19 5.61
CA PRO A 73 13.94 4.80 5.48
C PRO A 73 12.97 4.01 4.59
N GLY A 74 13.50 3.05 3.83
CA GLY A 74 12.72 2.02 3.14
C GLY A 74 12.28 2.39 1.72
N TRP A 75 11.31 1.63 1.23
CA TRP A 75 10.85 1.66 -0.15
C TRP A 75 9.34 1.56 -0.25
N VAL A 76 8.79 2.07 -1.34
CA VAL A 76 7.44 1.80 -1.80
C VAL A 76 7.51 0.89 -3.02
N VAL A 77 6.74 -0.18 -2.99
CA VAL A 77 6.54 -1.09 -4.12
C VAL A 77 5.16 -0.84 -4.71
N TYR A 78 5.11 -0.63 -6.03
CA TYR A 78 3.86 -0.49 -6.79
C TYR A 78 3.80 -1.57 -7.86
N GLY A 79 2.63 -1.79 -8.44
CA GLY A 79 2.47 -2.71 -9.56
C GLY A 79 1.39 -2.24 -10.52
N HIS A 80 0.55 -3.16 -10.99
CA HIS A 80 -0.44 -2.88 -12.04
C HIS A 80 -1.44 -1.75 -11.72
N HIS A 81 -1.90 -1.62 -10.47
CA HIS A 81 -2.80 -0.53 -10.06
C HIS A 81 -2.02 0.58 -9.36
N ASN A 82 -2.07 1.80 -9.91
CA ASN A 82 -1.26 2.94 -9.47
C ASN A 82 -1.54 3.36 -8.01
N ASP A 83 -2.77 3.16 -7.55
CA ASP A 83 -3.16 3.55 -6.19
C ASP A 83 -2.98 2.43 -5.15
N VAL A 84 -2.44 1.27 -5.53
CA VAL A 84 -2.11 0.18 -4.61
C VAL A 84 -0.60 0.15 -4.40
N LEU A 85 -0.18 0.58 -3.22
CA LEU A 85 1.22 0.78 -2.87
C LEU A 85 1.57 -0.04 -1.63
N THR A 86 2.77 -0.62 -1.56
CA THR A 86 3.18 -1.43 -0.41
C THR A 86 4.50 -0.93 0.16
N TYR A 87 4.52 -0.66 1.46
CA TYR A 87 5.72 -0.22 2.15
C TYR A 87 6.62 -1.40 2.54
N VAL A 88 7.91 -1.25 2.31
CA VAL A 88 8.97 -2.17 2.75
C VAL A 88 9.98 -1.38 3.57
N GLY A 89 10.09 -1.69 4.85
CA GLY A 89 11.08 -1.13 5.76
C GLY A 89 12.48 -1.72 5.53
N PRO A 90 13.55 -0.96 5.86
CA PRO A 90 14.93 -1.41 5.69
C PRO A 90 15.27 -2.63 6.55
N ASP A 91 14.63 -2.79 7.71
CA ASP A 91 14.88 -3.91 8.62
C ASP A 91 14.09 -5.18 8.24
N GLU A 92 13.17 -5.09 7.27
CA GLU A 92 12.36 -6.23 6.82
C GLU A 92 13.09 -7.11 5.79
N ILE A 93 14.15 -6.59 5.17
CA ILE A 93 14.89 -7.28 4.11
C ILE A 93 16.39 -7.09 4.27
N SER A 94 17.16 -8.17 4.08
CA SER A 94 18.63 -8.11 4.20
C SER A 94 19.33 -7.61 2.95
N ASP A 95 18.70 -7.73 1.79
CA ASP A 95 19.21 -7.29 0.49
C ASP A 95 18.34 -6.17 -0.04
N SER A 96 18.92 -4.97 -0.17
CA SER A 96 18.22 -3.75 -0.55
C SER A 96 18.22 -3.50 -2.06
N ASN A 97 18.55 -4.50 -2.89
CA ASN A 97 18.42 -4.35 -4.34
C ASN A 97 16.95 -4.32 -4.77
N ASP A 98 16.67 -3.67 -5.89
CA ASP A 98 15.29 -3.43 -6.37
C ASP A 98 14.49 -4.72 -6.60
N LEU A 99 15.15 -5.79 -7.05
CA LEU A 99 14.51 -7.08 -7.29
C LEU A 99 14.06 -7.71 -5.96
N ALA A 100 14.92 -7.73 -4.95
CA ALA A 100 14.63 -8.30 -3.64
C ALA A 100 13.51 -7.52 -2.94
N VAL A 101 13.62 -6.18 -2.92
CA VAL A 101 12.62 -5.27 -2.36
C VAL A 101 11.27 -5.45 -3.07
N GLY A 102 11.28 -5.44 -4.40
CA GLY A 102 10.06 -5.57 -5.20
C GLY A 102 9.36 -6.92 -5.03
N LEU A 103 10.12 -8.02 -4.99
CA LEU A 103 9.56 -9.36 -4.72
C LEU A 103 8.95 -9.45 -3.32
N TYR A 104 9.61 -8.88 -2.31
CA TYR A 104 9.11 -8.88 -0.94
C TYR A 104 7.83 -8.03 -0.81
N GLY A 105 7.85 -6.79 -1.30
CA GLY A 105 6.65 -5.93 -1.30
C GLY A 105 5.49 -6.55 -2.08
N ARG A 106 5.77 -7.20 -3.22
CA ARG A 106 4.75 -7.94 -3.98
C ARG A 106 4.16 -9.09 -3.16
N SER A 107 4.97 -9.81 -2.39
CA SER A 107 4.49 -10.88 -1.51
C SER A 107 3.57 -10.33 -0.41
N LYS A 108 3.93 -9.21 0.23
CA LYS A 108 3.09 -8.53 1.23
C LYS A 108 1.75 -8.10 0.63
N ARG A 109 1.77 -7.47 -0.54
CA ARG A 109 0.56 -7.10 -1.28
C ARG A 109 -0.33 -8.30 -1.58
N ASN A 110 0.27 -9.43 -1.98
CA ASN A 110 -0.48 -10.66 -2.21
C ASN A 110 -1.16 -11.15 -0.92
N GLN A 111 -0.50 -11.07 0.24
CA GLN A 111 -1.10 -11.44 1.52
C GLN A 111 -2.27 -10.52 1.87
N ASP A 112 -2.07 -9.20 1.82
CA ASP A 112 -3.16 -8.24 2.06
C ASP A 112 -4.32 -8.39 1.06
N GLY A 113 -4.05 -8.78 -0.19
CA GLY A 113 -5.06 -9.07 -1.21
C GLY A 113 -5.94 -10.29 -0.93
N HIS A 114 -5.47 -11.22 -0.09
CA HIS A 114 -6.25 -12.39 0.35
C HIS A 114 -6.91 -12.17 1.71
N GLU A 115 -6.19 -11.55 2.65
CA GLU A 115 -6.64 -11.37 4.03
C GLU A 115 -7.59 -10.17 4.17
N LEU A 116 -7.33 -9.09 3.42
CA LEU A 116 -8.14 -7.86 3.38
C LEU A 116 -8.36 -7.24 4.77
N ASP A 117 -7.39 -7.40 5.67
CA ASP A 117 -7.45 -6.89 7.04
C ASP A 117 -7.03 -5.42 7.10
N VAL A 118 -8.00 -4.54 7.35
CA VAL A 118 -7.82 -3.09 7.42
C VAL A 118 -7.39 -2.69 8.83
N VAL A 119 -6.22 -2.05 8.94
CA VAL A 119 -5.65 -1.61 10.22
C VAL A 119 -5.70 -0.10 10.43
N HIS A 120 -5.88 0.69 9.37
CA HIS A 120 -6.03 2.15 9.47
C HIS A 120 -6.83 2.73 8.31
N VAL A 121 -7.66 3.72 8.62
CA VAL A 121 -8.36 4.56 7.64
C VAL A 121 -8.02 6.01 7.92
N GLU A 122 -7.44 6.70 6.95
CA GLU A 122 -7.22 8.14 6.98
C GLU A 122 -8.25 8.81 6.07
N ASP A 123 -9.22 9.50 6.68
CA ASP A 123 -10.22 10.28 5.94
C ASP A 123 -9.80 11.76 5.89
N LYS A 124 -9.47 12.24 4.69
CA LYS A 124 -9.08 13.62 4.41
C LYS A 124 -10.14 14.42 3.66
N ARG A 125 -11.35 13.90 3.53
CA ARG A 125 -12.45 14.66 2.91
C ARG A 125 -12.74 15.93 3.72
N PRO A 126 -13.08 17.06 3.05
CA PRO A 126 -13.53 18.26 3.74
C PRO A 126 -14.84 17.95 4.50
N ARG A 127 -14.92 18.40 5.75
CA ARG A 127 -16.12 18.28 6.59
C ARG A 127 -17.17 19.34 6.26
#